data_AF-A0A540V7I9-F1
#
_entry.id   AF-A0A540V7I9-F1
#
_cell.length_a   1.000
_cell.length_b   1.000
_cell.length_c   1.000
_cell.angle_alpha   90.00
_cell.angle_beta   90.00
_cell.angle_gamma   90.00
#
_symmetry.space_group_name_H-M   'P 1'
#
loop_
_entity.id
_entity.type
_entity.pdbx_description
1 polymer ?
#
loop_
_entity_poly.entity_id
_entity_poly.type
_entity_poly.pdbx_seq_one_letter_code
_entity_poly.pdbx_strand_id
1 'polypeptide(L)'
;MFDWNARAQVVPTTTLSTGSVFGIFDRGRPTERSARNSLRGTFEACVRTRASLFAQIATPDMEGDGFVVERLAGDTYEPVEEDHPWRQLIKRPSPYRTAYDVWYWMAMATDLMGSAHAILDGMPTDPRMQEVYPAWGRLQPKPSADGGVSGYVFHRRDGIDIDVEADEVVELRRVDPTTPYESQGLIETLARYISADLEAQRYLAQSFAEGRPPLMQITSDEDISPDTAQQFGEAFRRRFMEGNEVPVMTHGMRAESLSIEPEAFQMLETQG
;
A
#
# COMPACT_ATOMS: atom_id res chain seq x y z
N MET A 1 -33.91 -8.48 -13.19
CA MET A 1 -34.32 -7.23 -12.53
C MET A 1 -34.28 -7.51 -11.03
N PHE A 2 -33.24 -7.02 -10.34
CA PHE A 2 -32.98 -7.37 -8.94
C PHE A 2 -32.99 -6.09 -8.08
N ASP A 3 -33.67 -6.16 -6.94
CA ASP A 3 -33.83 -5.08 -5.96
C ASP A 3 -32.65 -5.09 -4.98
N TRP A 4 -31.93 -3.97 -4.93
CA TRP A 4 -30.70 -3.78 -4.15
C TRP A 4 -30.93 -3.07 -2.80
N ASN A 5 -32.18 -2.86 -2.36
CA ASN A 5 -32.47 -1.97 -1.23
C ASN A 5 -32.54 -2.60 0.17
N ALA A 6 -32.15 -3.86 0.38
CA ALA A 6 -32.05 -4.41 1.73
C ALA A 6 -30.73 -3.99 2.42
N ARG A 7 -30.66 -2.75 2.91
CA ARG A 7 -29.58 -2.29 3.78
C ARG A 7 -29.79 -2.79 5.21
N ALA A 8 -28.97 -3.73 5.66
CA ALA A 8 -28.84 -4.05 7.08
C ALA A 8 -28.10 -2.91 7.80
N GLN A 9 -28.81 -2.16 8.64
CA GLN A 9 -28.18 -1.26 9.61
C GLN A 9 -27.71 -2.06 10.82
N VAL A 10 -26.40 -2.22 10.96
CA VAL A 10 -25.79 -2.65 12.22
C VAL A 10 -25.27 -1.40 12.92
N VAL A 11 -26.04 -0.91 13.89
CA VAL A 11 -25.61 0.16 14.80
C VAL A 11 -24.93 -0.52 16.00
N PRO A 12 -23.63 -0.29 16.26
CA PRO A 12 -23.04 -0.67 17.54
C PRO A 12 -23.48 0.35 18.58
N THR A 13 -24.51 0.00 19.36
CA THR A 13 -24.81 0.69 20.63
C THR A 13 -23.83 0.23 21.68
N THR A 14 -22.67 0.87 21.73
CA THR A 14 -21.85 0.92 22.94
C THR A 14 -21.71 2.38 23.35
N THR A 15 -22.63 2.78 24.22
CA THR A 15 -22.57 3.99 25.04
C THR A 15 -21.34 3.93 25.94
N LEU A 16 -20.23 4.51 25.52
CA LEU A 16 -19.10 4.81 26.39
C LEU A 16 -19.29 6.18 27.04
N SER A 17 -20.24 6.24 27.98
CA SER A 17 -20.40 7.34 28.92
C SER A 17 -19.47 7.13 30.11
N THR A 18 -18.21 7.55 29.97
CA THR A 18 -17.33 7.86 31.11
C THR A 18 -16.05 8.60 30.68
N GLY A 19 -15.62 8.42 29.41
CA GLY A 19 -14.45 9.10 28.85
C GLY A 19 -14.64 10.59 28.55
N SER A 20 -15.88 11.07 28.43
CA SER A 20 -16.19 12.49 28.15
C SER A 20 -16.13 13.39 29.38
N VAL A 21 -16.02 12.84 30.59
CA VAL A 21 -16.06 13.62 31.84
C VAL A 21 -14.66 14.00 32.35
N PHE A 22 -13.60 13.28 31.93
CA PHE A 22 -12.24 13.47 32.47
C PHE A 22 -11.23 14.12 31.52
N GLY A 23 -11.63 14.57 30.33
CA GLY A 23 -10.76 15.38 29.46
C GLY A 23 -9.49 14.68 28.93
N ILE A 24 -9.40 13.35 29.00
CA ILE A 24 -8.27 12.57 28.47
C ILE A 24 -8.59 12.15 27.03
N PHE A 25 -8.60 13.12 26.12
CA PHE A 25 -8.31 12.89 24.71
C PHE A 25 -7.52 14.09 24.22
N ASP A 26 -6.20 13.93 24.18
CA ASP A 26 -5.35 14.79 23.36
C ASP A 26 -5.75 14.56 21.90
N ARG A 27 -6.53 15.51 21.36
CA ARG A 27 -7.05 15.51 19.98
C ARG A 27 -5.91 15.59 18.94
N GLY A 28 -4.65 15.73 19.35
CA GLY A 28 -3.48 15.74 18.49
C GLY A 28 -2.82 14.38 18.25
N ARG A 29 -3.20 13.30 18.97
CA ARG A 29 -2.58 11.99 18.76
C ARG A 29 -3.04 11.36 17.44
N PRO A 30 -2.13 11.05 16.49
CA PRO A 30 -2.48 10.24 15.35
C PRO A 30 -2.98 8.90 15.86
N THR A 31 -4.19 8.49 15.45
CA THR A 31 -4.68 7.14 15.76
C THR A 31 -3.71 6.09 15.22
N GLU A 32 -3.69 4.88 15.78
CA GLU A 32 -2.87 3.77 15.27
C GLU A 32 -3.12 3.52 13.76
N ARG A 33 -4.36 3.77 13.31
CA ARG A 33 -4.76 3.80 11.90
C ARG A 33 -4.08 4.94 11.14
N SER A 34 -3.94 6.13 11.72
CA SER A 34 -3.28 7.30 11.14
C SER A 34 -1.76 7.15 11.01
N ALA A 35 -1.10 6.50 11.97
CA ALA A 35 0.34 6.18 11.88
C ALA A 35 0.62 5.10 10.83
N ARG A 36 -0.14 3.99 10.84
CA ARG A 36 -0.08 2.96 9.79
C ARG A 36 -0.45 3.51 8.39
N ASN A 37 -1.33 4.51 8.34
CA ASN A 37 -1.66 5.22 7.11
C ASN A 37 -0.56 6.19 6.66
N SER A 38 0.42 6.57 7.50
CA SER A 38 1.45 7.55 7.13
C SER A 38 2.60 6.94 6.32
N LEU A 39 3.07 5.72 6.65
CA LEU A 39 4.06 4.99 5.82
C LEU A 39 3.41 4.18 4.70
N ARG A 40 2.15 3.72 4.88
CA ARG A 40 1.30 3.46 3.71
C ARG A 40 1.22 4.70 2.83
N GLY A 41 1.11 5.88 3.43
CA GLY A 41 0.97 7.15 2.74
C GLY A 41 2.04 7.39 1.69
N THR A 42 3.34 7.22 2.01
CA THR A 42 4.40 7.47 1.03
C THR A 42 4.43 6.43 -0.10
N PHE A 43 4.45 5.14 0.22
CA PHE A 43 4.46 4.10 -0.82
C PHE A 43 3.18 4.13 -1.67
N GLU A 44 2.02 4.24 -1.02
CA GLU A 44 0.72 4.40 -1.69
C GLU A 44 0.69 5.68 -2.52
N ALA A 45 1.18 6.81 -2.02
CA ALA A 45 1.25 8.06 -2.78
C ALA A 45 2.14 7.91 -4.00
N CYS A 46 3.30 7.26 -3.89
CA CYS A 46 4.19 7.00 -5.02
C CYS A 46 3.51 6.13 -6.08
N VAL A 47 2.89 5.01 -5.67
CA VAL A 47 2.17 4.11 -6.58
C VAL A 47 1.00 4.83 -7.25
N ARG A 48 0.16 5.53 -6.48
CA ARG A 48 -1.00 6.28 -7.01
C ARG A 48 -0.58 7.43 -7.92
N THR A 49 0.48 8.15 -7.56
CA THR A 49 1.00 9.27 -8.36
C THR A 49 1.52 8.76 -9.69
N ARG A 50 2.32 7.68 -9.69
CA ARG A 50 2.80 7.09 -10.95
C ARG A 50 1.63 6.59 -11.81
N ALA A 51 0.66 5.88 -11.22
CA ALA A 51 -0.51 5.40 -11.96
C ALA A 51 -1.34 6.56 -12.53
N SER A 52 -1.51 7.65 -11.77
CA SER A 52 -2.19 8.87 -12.21
C SER A 52 -1.48 9.53 -13.38
N LEU A 53 -0.16 9.73 -13.28
CA LEU A 53 0.63 10.34 -14.35
C LEU A 53 0.63 9.48 -15.60
N PHE A 54 0.79 8.17 -15.46
CA PHE A 54 0.71 7.24 -16.59
C PHE A 54 -0.66 7.34 -17.28
N ALA A 55 -1.75 7.34 -16.52
CA ALA A 55 -3.09 7.44 -17.05
C ALA A 55 -3.37 8.80 -17.74
N GLN A 56 -2.84 9.90 -17.20
CA GLN A 56 -2.94 11.24 -17.79
C GLN A 56 -2.20 11.32 -19.13
N ILE A 57 -1.01 10.73 -19.21
CA ILE A 57 -0.22 10.69 -20.45
C ILE A 57 -0.84 9.74 -21.48
N ALA A 58 -1.40 8.61 -21.05
CA ALA A 58 -2.03 7.63 -21.93
C ALA A 58 -3.40 8.08 -22.47
N THR A 59 -4.10 8.93 -21.72
CA THR A 59 -5.46 9.38 -22.05
C THR A 59 -5.40 10.67 -22.89
N PRO A 60 -5.99 10.68 -24.10
CA PRO A 60 -6.04 11.88 -24.92
C PRO A 60 -6.81 13.00 -24.22
N ASP A 61 -6.46 14.25 -24.54
CA ASP A 61 -7.11 15.47 -24.06
C ASP A 61 -6.92 15.78 -22.55
N MET A 62 -6.02 15.07 -21.86
CA MET A 62 -5.64 15.37 -20.46
C MET A 62 -4.35 16.19 -20.37
N GLU A 63 -3.18 15.54 -20.52
CA GLU A 63 -1.87 16.21 -20.49
C GLU A 63 -1.13 16.15 -21.83
N GLY A 64 -1.76 15.63 -22.89
CA GLY A 64 -1.21 15.54 -24.24
C GLY A 64 -2.12 14.78 -25.21
N ASP A 65 -1.55 14.38 -26.35
CA ASP A 65 -2.27 13.66 -27.41
C ASP A 65 -2.65 12.21 -27.04
N GLY A 66 -2.26 11.74 -25.85
CA GLY A 66 -2.48 10.36 -25.44
C GLY A 66 -1.54 9.38 -26.15
N PHE A 67 -1.88 8.09 -26.11
CA PHE A 67 -1.30 7.16 -27.06
C PHE A 67 -1.80 7.45 -28.49
N VAL A 68 -0.86 7.53 -29.42
CA VAL A 68 -1.14 7.72 -30.85
C VAL A 68 -1.10 6.39 -31.59
N VAL A 69 -1.95 6.25 -32.59
CA VAL A 69 -1.95 5.07 -33.47
C VAL A 69 -1.38 5.50 -34.81
N GLU A 70 -0.30 4.84 -35.19
CA GLU A 70 0.38 5.07 -36.46
C GLU A 70 0.55 3.74 -37.18
N ARG A 71 0.53 3.80 -38.51
CA ARG A 71 0.85 2.66 -39.37
C ARG A 71 2.23 2.85 -39.98
N LEU A 72 2.99 1.76 -40.06
CA LEU A 72 4.26 1.75 -40.79
C LEU A 72 3.97 1.70 -42.29
N ALA A 73 4.27 2.79 -43.00
CA ALA A 73 4.13 2.93 -44.43
C ALA A 73 5.53 3.03 -45.06
N GLY A 74 6.11 1.89 -45.44
CA GLY A 74 7.51 1.82 -45.87
C GLY A 74 8.46 2.06 -44.69
N ASP A 75 9.25 3.13 -44.73
CA ASP A 75 10.21 3.51 -43.69
C ASP A 75 9.70 4.61 -42.74
N THR A 76 8.45 5.06 -42.92
CA THR A 76 7.85 6.16 -42.14
C THR A 76 6.58 5.72 -41.41
N TYR A 77 6.31 6.35 -40.27
CA TYR A 77 5.05 6.22 -39.55
C TYR A 77 4.07 7.29 -40.01
N GLU A 78 2.85 6.88 -40.33
CA GLU A 78 1.76 7.76 -40.72
C GLU A 78 0.59 7.59 -39.75
N PRO A 79 -0.06 8.68 -39.32
CA PRO A 79 -1.22 8.58 -38.44
C PRO A 79 -2.36 7.85 -39.15
N VAL A 80 -3.04 6.96 -38.43
CA VAL A 80 -4.21 6.25 -38.96
C VAL A 80 -5.45 7.16 -39.01
N GLU A 81 -6.43 6.74 -39.78
CA GLU A 81 -7.72 7.39 -39.92
C GLU A 81 -8.44 7.56 -38.55
N GLU A 82 -9.32 8.57 -38.43
CA GLU A 82 -9.99 8.86 -37.15
C GLU A 82 -10.89 7.71 -36.67
N ASP A 83 -11.49 6.99 -37.61
CA ASP A 83 -12.39 5.86 -37.38
C ASP A 83 -11.65 4.52 -37.24
N HIS A 84 -10.31 4.52 -37.30
CA HIS A 84 -9.52 3.29 -37.18
C HIS A 84 -9.80 2.56 -35.85
N PRO A 85 -10.05 1.23 -35.83
CA PRO A 85 -10.42 0.48 -34.62
C PRO A 85 -9.47 0.68 -33.43
N TRP A 86 -8.16 0.59 -33.63
CA TRP A 86 -7.17 0.86 -32.57
C TRP A 86 -7.26 2.27 -31.98
N ARG A 87 -7.59 3.28 -32.78
CA ARG A 87 -7.73 4.65 -32.31
C ARG A 87 -8.99 4.80 -31.46
N GLN A 88 -10.08 4.12 -31.84
CA GLN A 88 -11.29 4.05 -31.03
C GLN A 88 -11.03 3.32 -29.71
N LEU A 89 -10.32 2.19 -29.75
CA LEU A 89 -9.96 1.40 -28.57
C LEU A 89 -9.15 2.22 -27.57
N ILE A 90 -8.12 2.94 -28.00
CA ILE A 90 -7.30 3.75 -27.08
C ILE A 90 -8.12 4.88 -26.44
N LYS A 91 -8.96 5.55 -27.23
CA LYS A 91 -9.85 6.63 -26.74
C LYS A 91 -10.90 6.13 -25.75
N ARG A 92 -11.44 4.93 -25.98
CA ARG A 92 -12.48 4.33 -25.15
C ARG A 92 -12.25 2.81 -25.04
N PRO A 93 -11.31 2.37 -24.18
CA PRO A 93 -10.96 0.96 -24.11
C PRO A 93 -12.11 0.11 -23.58
N SER A 94 -12.87 0.64 -22.62
CA SER A 94 -13.97 -0.06 -21.99
C SER A 94 -15.31 0.65 -22.25
N PRO A 95 -16.43 -0.09 -22.41
CA PRO A 95 -17.75 0.51 -22.42
C PRO A 95 -18.19 0.98 -21.03
N TYR A 96 -17.60 0.43 -19.96
CA TYR A 96 -18.02 0.64 -18.57
C TYR A 96 -17.15 1.62 -17.79
N ARG A 97 -15.96 1.96 -18.31
CA ARG A 97 -14.96 2.80 -17.64
C ARG A 97 -14.35 3.81 -18.60
N THR A 98 -13.83 4.91 -18.04
CA THR A 98 -13.08 5.89 -18.83
C THR A 98 -11.72 5.33 -19.24
N ALA A 99 -11.10 5.86 -20.29
CA ALA A 99 -9.73 5.49 -20.65
C ALA A 99 -8.76 5.73 -19.49
N TYR A 100 -8.92 6.86 -18.78
CA TYR A 100 -8.16 7.17 -17.58
C TYR A 100 -8.24 6.05 -16.53
N ASP A 101 -9.44 5.60 -16.18
CA ASP A 101 -9.62 4.57 -15.14
C ASP A 101 -8.97 3.24 -15.55
N VAL A 102 -9.08 2.88 -16.83
CA VAL A 102 -8.48 1.65 -17.39
C VAL A 102 -6.95 1.72 -17.28
N TRP A 103 -6.34 2.79 -17.79
CA TRP A 103 -4.87 2.94 -17.77
C TRP A 103 -4.33 3.14 -16.35
N TYR A 104 -5.07 3.84 -15.49
CA TYR A 104 -4.75 3.99 -14.08
C TYR A 104 -4.72 2.63 -13.39
N TRP A 105 -5.76 1.81 -13.61
CA TRP A 105 -5.83 0.47 -13.04
C TRP A 105 -4.70 -0.40 -13.58
N MET A 106 -4.48 -0.43 -14.89
CA MET A 106 -3.43 -1.24 -15.52
C MET A 106 -2.05 -0.90 -14.93
N ALA A 107 -1.69 0.38 -14.85
CA ALA A 107 -0.42 0.79 -14.26
C ALA A 107 -0.31 0.43 -12.77
N MET A 108 -1.34 0.75 -11.98
CA MET A 108 -1.36 0.44 -10.54
C MET A 108 -1.28 -1.08 -10.29
N ALA A 109 -1.98 -1.88 -11.09
CA ALA A 109 -1.98 -3.34 -10.99
C ALA A 109 -0.61 -3.92 -11.30
N THR A 110 0.04 -3.48 -12.40
CA THR A 110 1.41 -3.89 -12.75
C THR A 110 2.40 -3.58 -11.62
N ASP A 111 2.22 -2.44 -10.95
CA ASP A 111 3.10 -2.03 -9.87
C ASP A 111 2.94 -2.84 -8.59
N LEU A 112 1.69 -3.13 -8.22
CA LEU A 112 1.39 -3.85 -6.98
C LEU A 112 1.59 -5.35 -7.13
N MET A 113 1.21 -5.92 -8.28
CA MET A 113 1.13 -7.37 -8.52
C MET A 113 2.19 -7.88 -9.49
N GLY A 114 2.98 -7.00 -10.11
CA GLY A 114 3.98 -7.37 -11.11
C GLY A 114 3.41 -7.38 -12.54
N SER A 115 2.14 -7.73 -12.70
CA SER A 115 1.45 -7.75 -13.99
C SER A 115 0.01 -7.23 -13.89
N ALA A 116 -0.46 -6.66 -15.00
CA ALA A 116 -1.84 -6.30 -15.23
C ALA A 116 -2.26 -6.84 -16.59
N HIS A 117 -3.41 -7.48 -16.63
CA HIS A 117 -3.91 -8.10 -17.85
C HIS A 117 -5.25 -7.51 -18.24
N ALA A 118 -5.49 -7.43 -19.54
CA ALA A 118 -6.79 -7.17 -20.10
C ALA A 118 -7.04 -8.08 -21.30
N ILE A 119 -8.30 -8.49 -21.49
CA ILE A 119 -8.72 -9.29 -22.63
C ILE A 119 -9.29 -8.34 -23.69
N LEU A 120 -8.82 -8.49 -24.92
CA LEU A 120 -9.35 -7.83 -26.10
C LEU A 120 -10.52 -8.63 -26.67
N ASP A 121 -11.58 -7.93 -27.04
CA ASP A 121 -12.77 -8.49 -27.66
C ASP A 121 -13.31 -7.53 -28.74
N GLY A 122 -14.19 -8.02 -29.61
CA GLY A 122 -14.89 -7.22 -30.61
C GLY A 122 -14.03 -6.74 -31.77
N MET A 123 -12.79 -7.21 -31.90
CA MET A 123 -11.94 -6.89 -33.04
C MET A 123 -12.47 -7.51 -34.35
N PRO A 124 -12.41 -6.81 -35.50
CA PRO A 124 -11.94 -5.43 -35.68
C PRO A 124 -13.08 -4.38 -35.59
N THR A 125 -14.32 -4.78 -35.33
CA THR A 125 -15.51 -3.94 -35.60
C THR A 125 -15.94 -3.05 -34.43
N ASP A 126 -15.79 -3.51 -33.20
CA ASP A 126 -16.16 -2.81 -31.96
C ASP A 126 -15.15 -3.19 -30.87
N PRO A 127 -13.90 -2.75 -31.03
CA PRO A 127 -12.78 -3.21 -30.24
C PRO A 127 -12.93 -2.76 -28.79
N ARG A 128 -12.78 -3.70 -27.86
CA ARG A 128 -12.92 -3.48 -26.42
C ARG A 128 -11.78 -4.13 -25.69
N MET A 129 -11.40 -3.51 -24.59
CA MET A 129 -10.42 -4.02 -23.63
C MET A 129 -11.12 -4.13 -22.27
N GLN A 130 -11.16 -5.35 -21.75
CA GLN A 130 -11.74 -5.65 -20.45
C GLN A 130 -10.63 -6.02 -19.48
N GLU A 131 -10.40 -5.17 -18.48
CA GLU A 131 -9.33 -5.45 -17.51
C GLU A 131 -9.70 -6.64 -16.62
N VAL A 132 -8.71 -7.49 -16.32
CA VAL A 132 -8.89 -8.70 -15.53
C VAL A 132 -8.56 -8.42 -14.07
N TYR A 133 -9.60 -8.09 -13.30
CA TYR A 133 -9.46 -7.86 -11.87
C TYR A 133 -9.26 -9.19 -11.12
N PRO A 134 -8.39 -9.25 -10.09
CA PRO A 134 -8.24 -10.45 -9.24
C PRO A 134 -9.55 -10.91 -8.58
N ALA A 135 -10.54 -10.02 -8.47
CA ALA A 135 -11.87 -10.35 -8.00
C ALA A 135 -12.61 -11.34 -8.94
N TRP A 136 -12.27 -11.35 -10.23
CA TRP A 136 -12.94 -12.17 -11.25
C TRP A 136 -12.12 -13.40 -11.66
N GLY A 137 -10.80 -13.32 -11.55
CA GLY A 137 -9.91 -14.44 -11.86
C GLY A 137 -8.48 -13.97 -12.07
N ARG A 138 -7.67 -14.85 -12.68
CA ARG A 138 -6.30 -14.55 -13.09
C ARG A 138 -6.00 -15.21 -14.43
N LEU A 139 -5.17 -14.55 -15.25
CA LEU A 139 -4.61 -15.14 -16.46
C LEU A 139 -3.29 -15.81 -16.12
N GLN A 140 -3.07 -17.00 -16.67
CA GLN A 140 -1.82 -17.75 -16.54
C GLN A 140 -1.26 -18.03 -17.95
N PRO A 141 -0.02 -17.61 -18.26
CA PRO A 141 0.56 -17.84 -19.57
C PRO A 141 0.79 -19.34 -19.82
N LYS A 142 0.58 -19.76 -21.07
CA LYS A 142 0.95 -21.08 -21.58
C LYS A 142 2.29 -20.97 -22.31
N PRO A 143 3.37 -21.55 -21.77
CA PRO A 143 4.65 -21.58 -22.46
C PRO A 143 4.53 -22.27 -23.83
N SER A 144 5.10 -21.65 -24.86
CA SER A 144 5.28 -22.27 -26.16
C SER A 144 6.64 -22.98 -26.25
N ALA A 145 6.80 -23.85 -27.25
CA ALA A 145 8.00 -24.67 -27.41
C ALA A 145 9.29 -23.86 -27.70
N ASP A 146 9.15 -22.63 -28.20
CA ASP A 146 10.22 -21.68 -28.50
C ASP A 146 10.53 -20.72 -27.35
N GLY A 147 9.88 -20.87 -26.19
CA GLY A 147 10.11 -20.02 -25.03
C GLY A 147 9.22 -18.77 -24.95
N GLY A 148 8.26 -18.63 -25.87
CA GLY A 148 7.24 -17.58 -25.87
C GLY A 148 5.95 -17.99 -25.15
N VAL A 149 4.87 -17.24 -25.39
CA VAL A 149 3.53 -17.52 -24.85
C VAL A 149 2.61 -17.87 -26.01
N SER A 150 2.08 -19.10 -26.03
CA SER A 150 1.13 -19.56 -27.06
C SER A 150 -0.31 -19.15 -26.79
N GLY A 151 -0.62 -18.78 -25.55
CA GLY A 151 -1.95 -18.36 -25.11
C GLY A 151 -1.99 -18.26 -23.60
N TYR A 152 -3.19 -18.10 -23.05
CA TYR A 152 -3.42 -17.98 -21.62
C TYR A 152 -4.55 -18.91 -21.17
N VAL A 153 -4.51 -19.30 -19.90
CA VAL A 153 -5.68 -19.85 -19.20
C VAL A 153 -6.23 -18.77 -18.29
N PHE A 154 -7.46 -18.36 -18.52
CA PHE A 154 -8.20 -17.51 -17.60
C PHE A 154 -8.89 -18.37 -16.55
N HIS A 155 -8.27 -18.45 -15.37
CA HIS A 155 -8.84 -19.12 -14.19
C HIS A 155 -9.85 -18.20 -13.52
N ARG A 156 -11.14 -18.38 -13.82
CA ARG A 156 -12.19 -17.57 -13.20
C ARG A 156 -12.44 -18.01 -11.76
N ARG A 157 -12.93 -17.06 -10.96
CA ARG A 157 -13.23 -17.29 -9.55
C ARG A 157 -14.40 -18.24 -9.30
N ASP A 158 -15.26 -18.45 -10.29
CA ASP A 158 -16.34 -19.45 -10.25
C ASP A 158 -15.88 -20.87 -10.60
N GLY A 159 -14.57 -21.06 -10.84
CA GLY A 159 -13.97 -22.37 -11.09
C GLY A 159 -14.01 -22.81 -12.56
N ILE A 160 -14.43 -21.93 -13.47
CA ILE A 160 -14.40 -22.18 -14.92
C ILE A 160 -13.08 -21.68 -15.47
N ASP A 161 -12.34 -22.57 -16.14
CA ASP A 161 -11.15 -22.21 -16.90
C ASP A 161 -11.53 -21.93 -18.35
N ILE A 162 -11.02 -20.82 -18.89
CA ILE A 162 -11.26 -20.41 -20.27
C ILE A 162 -9.90 -20.25 -20.95
N ASP A 163 -9.73 -20.92 -22.08
CA ASP A 163 -8.56 -20.72 -22.93
C ASP A 163 -8.72 -19.42 -23.73
N VAL A 164 -7.68 -18.59 -23.70
CA VAL A 164 -7.63 -17.29 -24.39
C VAL A 164 -6.40 -17.29 -25.29
N GLU A 165 -6.55 -16.84 -26.52
CA GLU A 165 -5.44 -16.77 -27.47
C GLU A 165 -4.45 -15.66 -27.08
N ALA A 166 -3.19 -15.80 -27.47
CA ALA A 166 -2.15 -14.84 -27.06
C ALA A 166 -2.36 -13.44 -27.66
N ASP A 167 -2.97 -13.35 -28.84
CA ASP A 167 -3.28 -12.10 -29.54
C ASP A 167 -4.53 -11.38 -28.98
N GLU A 168 -5.29 -12.05 -28.11
CA GLU A 168 -6.43 -11.50 -27.40
C GLU A 168 -6.07 -10.93 -26.01
N VAL A 169 -4.80 -10.99 -25.60
CA VAL A 169 -4.38 -10.54 -24.26
C VAL A 169 -3.42 -9.35 -24.36
N VAL A 170 -3.78 -8.27 -23.67
CA VAL A 170 -2.87 -7.15 -23.39
C VAL A 170 -2.30 -7.35 -21.99
N GLU A 171 -0.98 -7.44 -21.88
CA GLU A 171 -0.26 -7.55 -20.62
C GLU A 171 0.68 -6.35 -20.44
N LEU A 172 0.54 -5.65 -19.30
CA LEU A 172 1.58 -4.76 -18.79
C LEU A 172 2.31 -5.46 -17.66
N ARG A 173 3.60 -5.72 -17.83
CA ARG A 173 4.39 -6.51 -16.87
C ARG A 173 5.70 -5.85 -16.46
N ARG A 174 6.09 -6.11 -15.23
CA ARG A 174 7.45 -5.94 -14.72
C ARG A 174 8.21 -7.23 -15.02
N VAL A 175 9.15 -7.15 -15.95
CA VAL A 175 9.91 -8.32 -16.43
C VAL A 175 10.77 -8.88 -15.30
N ASP A 176 10.63 -10.18 -15.04
CA ASP A 176 11.56 -10.93 -14.20
C ASP A 176 12.77 -11.36 -15.04
N PRO A 177 14.02 -11.10 -14.60
CA PRO A 177 15.21 -11.50 -15.36
C PRO A 177 15.45 -13.03 -15.39
N THR A 178 14.79 -13.79 -14.52
CA THR A 178 14.99 -15.24 -14.38
C THR A 178 14.02 -16.07 -15.22
N THR A 179 12.87 -15.49 -15.61
CA THR A 179 11.84 -16.19 -16.37
C THR A 179 11.01 -15.23 -17.22
N PRO A 180 10.68 -15.59 -18.48
CA PRO A 180 9.81 -14.79 -19.32
C PRO A 180 8.31 -14.94 -18.99
N TYR A 181 7.95 -15.77 -18.00
CA TYR A 181 6.55 -16.11 -17.69
C TYR A 181 6.04 -15.59 -16.35
N GLU A 182 6.93 -15.07 -15.52
CA GLU A 182 6.57 -14.55 -14.21
C GLU A 182 6.92 -13.06 -14.15
N SER A 183 6.32 -12.39 -13.18
CA SER A 183 6.49 -10.96 -12.95
C SER A 183 6.55 -10.73 -11.46
N GLN A 184 7.35 -9.74 -11.03
CA GLN A 184 7.47 -9.41 -9.62
C GLN A 184 6.90 -8.01 -9.33
N GLY A 185 5.99 -7.94 -8.36
CA GLY A 185 5.40 -6.68 -7.91
C GLY A 185 6.36 -5.88 -7.01
N LEU A 186 6.17 -4.56 -6.93
CA LEU A 186 6.95 -3.71 -6.04
C LEU A 186 6.77 -4.07 -4.57
N ILE A 187 5.59 -4.55 -4.19
CA ILE A 187 5.35 -5.02 -2.82
C ILE A 187 6.26 -6.20 -2.49
N GLU A 188 6.44 -7.14 -3.42
CA GLU A 188 7.28 -8.32 -3.21
C GLU A 188 8.76 -7.93 -3.12
N THR A 189 9.21 -7.03 -4.00
CA THR A 189 10.59 -6.52 -3.97
C THR A 189 10.90 -5.73 -2.69
N LEU A 190 9.95 -4.93 -2.22
CA LEU A 190 10.12 -4.04 -1.06
C LEU A 190 9.59 -4.65 0.25
N ALA A 191 9.15 -5.91 0.25
CA ALA A 191 8.46 -6.52 1.38
C ALA A 191 9.24 -6.40 2.69
N ARG A 192 10.57 -6.58 2.65
CA ARG A 192 11.44 -6.46 3.83
C ARG A 192 11.51 -5.03 4.37
N TYR A 193 11.65 -4.05 3.49
CA TYR A 193 11.69 -2.63 3.86
C TYR A 193 10.34 -2.18 4.42
N ILE A 194 9.24 -2.48 3.73
CA ILE A 194 7.89 -2.17 4.18
C ILE A 194 7.60 -2.83 5.55
N SER A 195 8.08 -4.06 5.76
CA SER A 195 7.90 -4.75 7.04
C SER A 195 8.72 -4.08 8.16
N ALA A 196 9.99 -3.73 7.90
CA ALA A 196 10.82 -3.03 8.88
C ALA A 196 10.21 -1.69 9.30
N ASP A 197 9.74 -0.91 8.33
CA ASP A 197 9.03 0.35 8.55
C ASP A 197 7.76 0.17 9.38
N LEU A 198 6.95 -0.86 9.05
CA LEU A 198 5.73 -1.16 9.78
C LEU A 198 6.02 -1.53 11.25
N GLU A 199 7.06 -2.33 11.49
CA GLU A 199 7.47 -2.72 12.84
C GLU A 199 8.05 -1.53 13.62
N ALA A 200 8.85 -0.66 12.99
CA ALA A 200 9.33 0.57 13.62
C ALA A 200 8.15 1.46 14.05
N GLN A 201 7.15 1.63 13.20
CA GLN A 201 5.93 2.37 13.55
C GLN A 201 5.13 1.72 14.68
N ARG A 202 5.00 0.39 14.66
CA ARG A 202 4.31 -0.35 15.73
C ARG A 202 5.04 -0.17 17.05
N TYR A 203 6.36 -0.31 17.06
CA TYR A 203 7.20 -0.09 18.23
C TYR A 203 7.05 1.33 18.78
N LEU A 204 7.10 2.35 17.92
CA LEU A 204 6.88 3.73 18.33
C LEU A 204 5.47 3.93 18.91
N ALA A 205 4.44 3.47 18.21
CA ALA A 205 3.06 3.59 18.66
C ALA A 205 2.83 2.90 20.01
N GLN A 206 3.38 1.70 20.19
CA GLN A 206 3.31 0.95 21.45
C GLN A 206 4.07 1.69 22.56
N SER A 207 5.27 2.20 22.28
CA SER A 207 6.08 2.93 23.27
C SER A 207 5.35 4.19 23.75
N PHE A 208 4.69 4.93 22.85
CA PHE A 208 3.87 6.09 23.20
C PHE A 208 2.56 5.70 23.93
N ALA A 209 1.94 4.59 23.56
CA ALA A 209 0.69 4.11 24.16
C ALA A 209 0.89 3.59 25.59
N GLU A 210 1.96 2.83 25.82
CA GLU A 210 2.34 2.32 27.13
C GLU A 210 2.91 3.42 28.05
N GLY A 211 3.12 4.63 27.51
CA GLY A 211 3.70 5.74 28.25
C GLY A 211 5.07 5.41 28.80
N ARG A 212 5.78 4.43 28.20
CA ARG A 212 7.08 3.95 28.65
C ARG A 212 7.97 5.15 28.91
N PRO A 213 8.22 5.48 30.19
CA PRO A 213 9.09 6.60 30.51
C PRO A 213 10.46 6.31 29.90
N PRO A 214 11.23 7.35 29.55
CA PRO A 214 12.64 7.14 29.21
C PRO A 214 13.25 6.24 30.28
N LEU A 215 14.17 5.34 29.86
CA LEU A 215 14.91 4.53 30.82
C LEU A 215 15.44 5.49 31.89
N MET A 216 15.04 5.32 33.14
CA MET A 216 15.46 6.19 34.23
C MET A 216 16.35 5.40 35.16
N GLN A 217 17.53 5.94 35.44
CA GLN A 217 18.40 5.46 36.49
C GLN A 217 18.21 6.37 37.70
N ILE A 218 17.89 5.78 38.84
CA ILE A 218 17.87 6.50 40.12
C ILE A 218 19.16 6.14 40.84
N THR A 219 19.97 7.14 41.12
CA THR A 219 21.22 7.02 41.87
C THR A 219 21.07 7.69 43.24
N SER A 220 21.81 7.21 44.23
CA SER A 220 21.86 7.77 45.58
C SER A 220 23.31 7.92 46.00
N ASP A 221 23.64 9.05 46.61
CA ASP A 221 24.96 9.30 47.21
C ASP A 221 25.10 8.60 48.59
N GLU A 222 24.03 8.01 49.12
CA GLU A 222 23.98 7.29 50.40
C GLU A 222 23.96 5.76 50.21
N ASP A 223 24.52 5.02 51.18
CA ASP A 223 24.50 3.54 51.20
C ASP A 223 23.08 3.04 51.49
N ILE A 224 22.39 2.52 50.47
CA ILE A 224 21.04 1.97 50.58
C ILE A 224 21.13 0.44 50.67
N SER A 225 20.46 -0.16 51.66
CA SER A 225 20.37 -1.62 51.73
C SER A 225 19.56 -2.21 50.56
N PRO A 226 19.85 -3.44 50.10
CA PRO A 226 19.15 -4.06 48.98
C PRO A 226 17.62 -4.10 49.15
N ASP A 227 17.14 -4.40 50.36
CA ASP A 227 15.70 -4.44 50.66
C ASP A 227 15.04 -3.06 50.52
N THR A 228 15.74 -2.00 50.95
CA THR A 228 15.23 -0.62 50.85
C THR A 228 15.20 -0.17 49.38
N ALA A 229 16.21 -0.51 48.60
CA ALA A 229 16.25 -0.23 47.16
C ALA A 229 15.10 -0.92 46.41
N GLN A 230 14.78 -2.17 46.77
CA GLN A 230 13.68 -2.91 46.16
C GLN A 230 12.31 -2.28 46.50
N GLN A 231 12.07 -1.94 47.77
CA GLN A 231 10.84 -1.27 48.20
C GLN A 231 10.65 0.08 47.51
N PHE A 232 11.74 0.85 47.37
CA PHE A 232 11.72 2.12 46.66
C PHE A 232 11.40 1.92 45.17
N GLY A 233 12.03 0.94 44.51
CA GLY A 233 11.76 0.62 43.11
C GLY A 233 10.30 0.20 42.85
N GLU A 234 9.70 -0.59 43.73
CA GLU A 234 8.29 -0.98 43.64
C GLU A 234 7.34 0.21 43.87
N ALA A 235 7.64 1.06 44.86
CA ALA A 235 6.86 2.27 45.11
C ALA A 235 6.95 3.26 43.94
N PHE A 236 8.15 3.40 43.37
CA PHE A 236 8.41 4.26 42.23
C PHE A 236 7.66 3.77 40.98
N ARG A 237 7.74 2.47 40.66
CA ARG A 237 7.01 1.87 39.54
C ARG A 237 5.51 2.12 39.65
N ARG A 238 4.94 1.85 40.83
CA ARG A 238 3.49 1.96 41.06
C ARG A 238 2.97 3.40 40.96
N ARG A 239 3.73 4.38 41.45
CA ARG A 239 3.30 5.80 41.48
C ARG A 239 3.57 6.53 40.17
N PHE A 240 4.71 6.26 39.55
CA PHE A 240 5.25 7.10 38.48
C PHE A 240 5.33 6.40 37.12
N MET A 241 5.42 5.07 37.06
CA MET A 241 5.38 4.32 35.79
C MET A 241 3.97 3.83 35.46
N GLU A 242 3.22 3.41 36.48
CA GLU A 242 1.83 2.94 36.35
C GLU A 242 0.80 4.03 36.71
N GLY A 243 1.23 5.08 37.40
CA GLY A 243 0.42 6.22 37.80
C GLY A 243 0.77 7.51 37.04
N ASN A 244 0.04 8.59 37.33
CA ASN A 244 0.21 9.91 36.70
C ASN A 244 0.89 10.93 37.64
N GLU A 245 1.65 10.48 38.63
CA GLU A 245 2.33 11.39 39.57
C GLU A 245 3.66 11.90 38.99
N VAL A 246 4.08 13.09 39.40
CA VAL A 246 5.40 13.64 39.04
C VAL A 246 6.43 13.14 40.06
N PRO A 247 7.53 12.49 39.64
CA PRO A 247 8.53 11.99 40.57
C PRO A 247 9.23 13.14 41.30
N VAL A 248 9.16 13.12 42.63
CA VAL A 248 9.91 14.02 43.51
C VAL A 248 10.98 13.20 44.22
N MET A 249 12.25 13.52 43.97
CA MET A 249 13.38 12.85 44.63
C MET A 249 13.64 13.46 46.00
N THR A 250 13.80 12.60 47.02
CA THR A 250 14.19 13.02 48.37
C THR A 250 15.71 13.06 48.51
N HIS A 251 16.20 13.85 49.48
CA HIS A 251 17.60 14.05 49.87
C HIS A 251 18.58 12.97 49.37
N GLY A 252 19.57 13.37 48.56
CA GLY A 252 20.64 12.49 48.08
C GLY A 252 20.31 11.64 46.85
N MET A 253 19.02 11.51 46.49
CA MET A 253 18.61 10.79 45.28
C MET A 253 18.61 11.70 44.05
N ARG A 254 19.16 11.19 42.94
CA ARG A 254 19.10 11.82 41.63
C ARG A 254 18.41 10.86 40.67
N ALA A 255 17.43 11.38 39.92
CA ALA A 255 16.85 10.67 38.80
C ALA A 255 17.51 11.19 37.52
N GLU A 256 18.26 10.32 36.85
CA GLU A 256 18.85 10.60 35.55
C GLU A 256 18.04 9.85 34.50
N SER A 257 17.59 10.58 33.49
CA SER A 257 17.13 9.94 32.27
C SER A 257 18.34 9.30 31.61
N LEU A 258 18.35 7.98 31.49
CA LEU A 258 19.09 7.27 30.46
C LEU A 258 18.39 7.59 29.13
N SER A 259 18.43 8.86 28.73
CA SER A 259 18.13 9.22 27.36
C SER A 259 19.15 8.49 26.51
N ILE A 260 18.69 7.49 25.77
CA ILE A 260 19.39 7.10 24.55
C ILE A 260 19.43 8.39 23.74
N GLU A 261 20.62 8.98 23.58
CA GLU A 261 20.76 10.21 22.81
C GLU A 261 20.09 10.01 21.45
N PRO A 262 19.32 10.99 20.94
CA PRO A 262 18.71 10.89 19.62
C PRO A 262 19.71 10.53 18.51
N GLU A 263 20.99 10.88 18.71
CA GLU A 263 22.13 10.50 17.85
C GLU A 263 22.39 8.98 17.82
N ALA A 264 22.09 8.23 18.88
CA ALA A 264 22.11 6.77 18.84
C ALA A 264 20.94 6.18 18.01
N PHE A 265 19.86 6.94 17.82
CA PHE A 265 18.81 6.63 16.85
C PHE A 265 19.10 7.18 15.43
N GLN A 266 20.10 8.06 15.24
CA GLN A 266 20.49 8.54 13.89
C GLN A 266 21.10 7.43 13.01
N MET A 267 21.42 6.26 13.55
CA MET A 267 21.66 5.07 12.72
C MET A 267 20.41 4.57 11.97
N LEU A 268 19.24 5.17 12.18
CA LEU A 268 18.06 5.01 11.32
C LEU A 268 18.10 5.91 10.07
N GLU A 269 18.86 7.01 10.07
CA GLU A 269 19.05 7.86 8.86
C GLU A 269 20.03 7.23 7.85
N THR A 270 20.80 6.22 8.24
CA THR A 270 21.65 5.44 7.33
C THR A 270 20.91 4.45 6.44
N GLN A 271 19.57 4.46 6.42
CA GLN A 271 18.78 3.73 5.43
C GLN A 271 18.33 4.68 4.31
N GLY A 272 19.28 5.02 3.43
CA GLY A 272 18.98 5.40 2.05
C GLY A 272 18.88 4.16 1.17
#